data_AF-A0A2T0TDB5-F1
#
_entry.id   AF-A0A2T0TDB5-F1
#
_cell.length_a   1.000
_cell.length_b   1.000
_cell.length_c   1.000
_cell.angle_alpha   90.00
_cell.angle_beta   90.00
_cell.angle_gamma   90.00
#
_symmetry.space_group_name_H-M   'P 1'
#
loop_
_entity.id
_entity.type
_entity.pdbx_description
1 polymer ?
#
loop_
_entity_poly.entity_id
_entity_poly.type
_entity_poly.pdbx_seq_one_letter_code
_entity_poly.pdbx_strand_id
1 'polypeptide(L)'
;MAEPEEDHEHPELGDEERAELVGDLSDLAVYQALLEPGGVRGIVVDCGECEEPHFHDWALLRASLEQLLHDGRMRPHEPAYDPDPSSYVTWEYCRGYADGVTASEEAR
;
A
#
# COMPACT_ATOMS: atom_id res chain seq x y z
N MET A 1 23.97 37.52 4.44
CA MET A 1 24.50 36.15 4.25
C MET A 1 23.26 35.31 4.08
N ALA A 2 22.88 34.96 2.85
CA ALA A 2 21.76 34.06 2.62
C ALA A 2 22.28 32.65 2.95
N GLU A 3 21.62 31.99 3.89
CA GLU A 3 21.88 30.59 4.21
C GLU A 3 21.54 29.76 2.95
N PRO A 4 22.41 28.83 2.50
CA PRO A 4 22.10 28.03 1.33
C PRO A 4 20.87 27.18 1.66
N GLU A 5 19.89 27.22 0.77
CA GLU A 5 18.72 26.36 0.79
C GLU A 5 19.21 24.91 0.75
N GLU A 6 19.00 24.17 1.83
CA GLU A 6 19.39 22.77 1.92
C GLU A 6 18.56 21.98 0.92
N ASP A 7 19.18 21.69 -0.23
CA ASP A 7 18.74 20.69 -1.20
C ASP A 7 18.56 19.39 -0.40
N HIS A 8 17.31 19.07 -0.06
CA HIS A 8 16.95 17.78 0.52
C HIS A 8 17.13 16.74 -0.60
N GLU A 9 18.37 16.35 -0.83
CA GLU A 9 18.74 15.17 -1.60
C GLU A 9 18.15 13.97 -0.84
N HIS A 10 16.90 13.62 -1.14
CA HIS A 10 16.32 12.36 -0.69
C HIS A 10 17.23 11.25 -1.20
N PRO A 11 17.91 10.48 -0.33
CA PRO A 11 18.83 9.44 -0.78
C PRO A 11 18.07 8.46 -1.68
N GLU A 12 18.71 8.06 -2.79
CA GLU A 12 18.16 7.03 -3.67
C GLU A 12 17.78 5.80 -2.84
N LEU A 13 16.62 5.19 -3.11
CA LEU A 13 16.15 4.00 -2.42
C LEU A 13 17.25 2.93 -2.36
N GLY A 14 17.61 2.53 -1.14
CA GLY A 14 18.56 1.45 -0.90
C GLY A 14 18.05 0.11 -1.45
N ASP A 15 18.97 -0.84 -1.67
CA ASP A 15 18.60 -2.14 -2.25
C ASP A 15 17.67 -2.97 -1.36
N GLU A 16 17.77 -2.83 -0.04
CA GLU A 16 16.88 -3.51 0.91
C GLU A 16 15.47 -2.93 0.85
N GLU A 17 15.32 -1.61 0.94
CA GLU A 17 14.04 -0.90 0.85
C GLU A 17 13.34 -1.16 -0.51
N ARG A 18 14.13 -1.21 -1.59
CA ARG A 18 13.66 -1.64 -2.92
C ARG A 18 13.13 -3.07 -2.91
N ALA A 19 13.82 -4.00 -2.26
CA ALA A 19 13.38 -5.39 -2.19
C ALA A 19 12.10 -5.55 -1.36
N GLU A 20 11.97 -4.81 -0.27
CA GLU A 20 10.74 -4.75 0.54
C GLU A 20 9.56 -4.25 -0.28
N LEU A 21 9.70 -3.13 -0.99
CA LEU A 21 8.63 -2.59 -1.86
C LEU A 21 8.20 -3.55 -2.97
N VAL A 22 9.14 -4.30 -3.55
CA VAL A 22 8.83 -5.34 -4.54
C VAL A 22 8.07 -6.51 -3.89
N GLY A 23 8.43 -6.86 -2.65
CA GLY A 23 7.67 -7.82 -1.83
C GLY A 23 6.24 -7.35 -1.59
N ASP A 24 6.07 -6.10 -1.14
CA ASP A 24 4.76 -5.50 -0.90
C ASP A 24 3.89 -5.45 -2.16
N LEU A 25 4.48 -5.11 -3.32
CA LEU A 25 3.77 -5.16 -4.60
C LEU A 25 3.31 -6.57 -4.98
N SER A 26 4.12 -7.58 -4.64
CA SER A 26 3.79 -8.98 -4.89
C SER A 26 2.66 -9.45 -3.98
N ASP A 27 2.76 -9.13 -2.68
CA ASP A 27 1.72 -9.41 -1.69
C ASP A 27 0.40 -8.72 -2.05
N LEU A 28 0.47 -7.43 -2.43
CA LEU A 28 -0.69 -6.64 -2.85
C LEU A 28 -1.43 -7.28 -4.03
N ALA A 29 -0.69 -7.80 -5.02
CA ALA A 29 -1.28 -8.49 -6.16
C ALA A 29 -2.01 -9.79 -5.74
N VAL A 30 -1.47 -10.53 -4.78
CA VAL A 30 -2.12 -11.71 -4.20
C VAL A 30 -3.38 -11.32 -3.44
N TYR A 31 -3.31 -10.29 -2.60
CA TYR A 31 -4.44 -9.82 -1.80
C TYR A 31 -5.59 -9.35 -2.69
N GLN A 32 -5.29 -8.54 -3.71
CA GLN A 32 -6.29 -8.11 -4.68
C GLN A 32 -6.96 -9.34 -5.34
N ALA A 33 -6.18 -10.30 -5.84
CA ALA A 33 -6.74 -11.48 -6.52
C ALA A 33 -7.65 -12.33 -5.62
N LEU A 34 -7.37 -12.38 -4.32
CA LEU A 34 -8.17 -13.12 -3.34
C LEU A 34 -9.42 -12.36 -2.89
N LEU A 35 -9.32 -11.05 -2.67
CA LEU A 35 -10.35 -10.26 -1.98
C LEU A 35 -11.24 -9.44 -2.92
N GLU A 36 -10.74 -9.03 -4.08
CA GLU A 36 -11.52 -8.28 -5.08
C GLU A 36 -12.80 -9.04 -5.52
N PRO A 37 -12.78 -10.37 -5.76
CA PRO A 37 -14.00 -11.13 -6.06
C PRO A 37 -15.02 -11.15 -4.91
N GLY A 38 -14.56 -10.92 -3.67
CA GLY A 38 -15.41 -10.82 -2.47
C GLY A 38 -16.04 -9.45 -2.26
N GLY A 39 -15.77 -8.48 -3.15
CA GLY A 39 -16.28 -7.11 -3.06
C GLY A 39 -15.37 -6.13 -2.32
N VAL A 40 -14.17 -6.55 -1.91
CA VAL A 40 -13.18 -5.66 -1.31
C VAL A 40 -12.53 -4.82 -2.40
N ARG A 41 -12.58 -3.49 -2.24
CA ARG A 41 -12.08 -2.51 -3.20
C ARG A 41 -10.65 -2.06 -2.96
N GLY A 42 -10.14 -2.26 -1.74
CA GLY A 42 -8.79 -1.85 -1.41
C GLY A 42 -8.47 -1.94 0.08
N ILE A 43 -7.45 -1.18 0.47
CA ILE A 43 -6.89 -1.18 1.82
C ILE A 43 -7.19 0.14 2.54
N VAL A 44 -7.52 0.05 3.82
CA VAL A 44 -7.58 1.21 4.73
C VAL A 44 -6.33 1.23 5.61
N VAL A 45 -5.72 2.41 5.72
CA VAL A 45 -4.51 2.66 6.53
C VAL A 45 -4.80 3.81 7.49
N ASP A 46 -4.60 3.60 8.79
CA ASP A 46 -4.64 4.69 9.76
C ASP A 46 -3.38 5.54 9.63
N CYS A 47 -3.53 6.76 9.12
CA CYS A 47 -2.40 7.68 8.99
C CYS A 47 -2.14 8.38 10.32
N GLY A 48 -0.99 8.11 10.94
CA GLY A 48 -0.60 8.73 12.21
C GLY A 48 -0.36 10.24 12.15
N GLU A 49 -0.17 10.80 10.95
CA GLU A 49 0.04 12.24 10.74
C GLU A 49 -1.27 13.01 10.52
N CYS A 50 -2.24 12.40 9.83
CA CYS A 50 -3.54 13.02 9.54
C CYS A 50 -4.59 12.70 10.61
N GLU A 51 -4.35 11.70 11.48
CA GLU A 51 -5.32 11.19 12.47
C GLU A 51 -6.65 10.71 11.83
N GLU A 52 -6.61 10.38 10.53
CA GLU A 52 -7.75 9.97 9.71
C GLU A 52 -7.43 8.68 8.92
N PRO A 53 -8.42 7.81 8.67
CA PRO A 53 -8.25 6.62 7.86
C PRO A 53 -8.11 6.97 6.38
N HIS A 54 -7.05 6.49 5.75
CA HIS A 54 -6.80 6.64 4.31
C HIS A 54 -7.27 5.39 3.57
N PHE A 55 -8.24 5.58 2.68
CA PHE A 55 -8.78 4.51 1.85
C PHE A 55 -8.07 4.51 0.49
N HIS A 56 -7.34 3.43 0.21
CA HIS A 56 -6.66 3.23 -1.05
C HIS A 56 -7.30 2.09 -1.83
N ASP A 57 -7.93 2.41 -2.97
CA ASP A 57 -8.30 1.41 -3.96
C ASP A 57 -7.05 0.62 -4.41
N TRP A 58 -7.23 -0.64 -4.82
CA TRP A 58 -6.11 -1.51 -5.23
C TRP A 58 -5.16 -0.85 -6.24
N ALA A 59 -5.72 -0.23 -7.28
CA ALA A 59 -4.95 0.44 -8.32
C ALA A 59 -4.18 1.68 -7.78
N LEU A 60 -4.76 2.41 -6.82
CA LEU A 60 -4.14 3.59 -6.23
C LEU A 60 -2.96 3.21 -5.36
N LEU A 61 -3.13 2.20 -4.48
CA LEU A 61 -2.06 1.73 -3.61
C LEU A 61 -0.90 1.16 -4.43
N ARG A 62 -1.22 0.36 -5.44
CA ARG A 62 -0.24 -0.19 -6.38
C ARG A 62 0.56 0.91 -7.07
N ALA A 63 -0.12 1.88 -7.67
CA ALA A 63 0.55 2.99 -8.37
C ALA A 63 1.45 3.79 -7.41
N SER A 64 1.03 3.93 -6.14
CA SER A 64 1.82 4.62 -5.12
C SER A 64 3.10 3.86 -4.78
N LEU A 65 3.03 2.54 -4.57
CA LEU A 65 4.20 1.69 -4.32
C LEU A 65 5.14 1.61 -5.54
N GLU A 66 4.60 1.45 -6.76
CA GLU A 66 5.38 1.45 -8.00
C GLU A 66 6.12 2.79 -8.20
N GLN A 67 5.47 3.90 -7.84
CA GLN A 67 6.09 5.21 -7.92
C GLN A 67 7.12 5.42 -6.82
N LEU A 68 6.84 5.01 -5.58
CA LEU A 68 7.83 5.05 -4.51
C LEU A 68 9.09 4.30 -4.95
N LEU A 69 8.94 3.10 -5.50
CA LEU A 69 10.01 2.28 -6.05
C LEU A 69 10.84 2.99 -7.15
N HIS A 70 10.20 3.80 -7.99
CA HIS A 70 10.85 4.47 -9.12
C HIS A 70 11.46 5.83 -8.75
N ASP A 71 10.70 6.66 -8.04
CA ASP A 71 11.00 8.07 -7.78
C ASP A 71 11.55 8.31 -6.35
N GLY A 72 11.58 7.28 -5.49
CA GLY A 72 11.98 7.40 -4.08
C GLY A 72 11.01 8.21 -3.23
N ARG A 73 9.83 8.55 -3.76
CA ARG A 73 8.83 9.39 -3.07
C ARG A 73 7.41 9.02 -3.43
N MET A 74 6.55 9.07 -2.42
CA MET A 74 5.09 9.02 -2.59
C MET A 74 4.62 10.37 -3.15
N ARG A 75 3.71 10.35 -4.13
CA ARG A 75 3.07 11.57 -4.62
C ARG A 75 1.81 11.80 -3.79
N PRO A 76 1.45 13.07 -3.53
CA PRO A 76 0.13 13.37 -3.00
C PRO A 76 -0.93 12.78 -3.93
N HIS A 77 -1.88 12.06 -3.36
CA HIS A 77 -3.10 11.66 -4.04
C HIS A 77 -4.25 12.38 -3.37
N GLU A 78 -5.31 12.62 -4.13
CA GLU A 78 -6.54 13.15 -3.57
C GLU A 78 -7.26 12.03 -2.80
N PRO A 79 -7.86 12.33 -1.63
CA PRO A 79 -8.66 11.36 -0.90
C PRO A 79 -9.78 10.78 -1.77
N ALA A 80 -10.14 9.52 -1.52
CA ALA A 80 -11.32 8.94 -2.14
C ALA A 80 -12.57 9.77 -1.79
N TYR A 81 -13.40 10.06 -2.80
CA TYR A 81 -14.66 10.75 -2.57
C TYR A 81 -15.72 9.77 -2.06
N ASP A 82 -16.19 9.97 -0.83
CA ASP A 82 -17.21 9.16 -0.15
C ASP A 82 -16.93 7.63 -0.18
N PRO A 83 -15.80 7.17 0.37
CA PRO A 83 -15.48 5.75 0.39
C PRO A 83 -16.42 5.01 1.34
N ASP A 84 -17.03 3.92 0.88
CA ASP A 84 -17.74 2.99 1.75
C ASP A 84 -16.73 2.21 2.60
N PRO A 85 -16.66 2.44 3.94
CA PRO A 85 -15.65 1.80 4.78
C PRO A 85 -15.77 0.27 4.80
N SER A 86 -16.96 -0.28 4.50
CA SER A 86 -17.17 -1.73 4.46
C SER A 86 -16.53 -2.40 3.24
N SER A 87 -16.14 -1.60 2.24
CA SER A 87 -15.44 -2.07 1.03
C SER A 87 -13.91 -2.13 1.19
N TYR A 88 -13.36 -1.72 2.33
CA TYR A 88 -11.92 -1.69 2.56
C TYR A 88 -11.55 -2.46 3.82
N VAL A 89 -10.35 -3.02 3.82
CA VAL A 89 -9.84 -3.84 4.93
C VAL A 89 -8.40 -3.42 5.25
N THR A 90 -7.88 -3.80 6.41
CA THR A 90 -6.48 -3.48 6.74
C THR A 90 -5.52 -4.43 6.02
N TRP A 91 -4.24 -4.05 5.97
CA TRP A 91 -3.19 -4.92 5.45
C TRP A 91 -3.09 -6.23 6.22
N GLU A 92 -3.20 -6.17 7.56
CA GLU A 92 -3.14 -7.35 8.43
C GLU A 92 -4.28 -8.32 8.14
N TYR A 93 -5.47 -7.81 7.84
CA TYR A 93 -6.59 -8.65 7.42
C TYR A 93 -6.26 -9.38 6.12
N CYS A 94 -5.70 -8.67 5.13
CA CYS A 94 -5.32 -9.26 3.84
C CYS A 94 -4.31 -10.40 4.01
N ARG A 95 -3.26 -10.15 4.81
CA ARG A 95 -2.23 -11.13 5.13
C ARG A 95 -2.83 -12.37 5.81
N GLY A 96 -3.63 -12.17 6.85
CA GLY A 96 -4.27 -13.28 7.56
C GLY A 96 -5.25 -14.08 6.69
N TYR A 97 -5.96 -13.41 5.77
CA TYR A 97 -6.83 -14.09 4.80
C TYR A 97 -6.02 -14.96 3.83
N ALA A 98 -4.94 -14.41 3.26
CA ALA A 98 -4.06 -15.13 2.34
C ALA A 98 -3.39 -16.35 3.00
N ASP A 99 -2.94 -16.19 4.24
CA ASP A 99 -2.39 -17.29 5.05
C ASP A 99 -3.44 -18.40 5.28
N GLY A 100 -4.66 -18.01 5.63
CA GLY A 100 -5.77 -18.94 5.84
C GLY A 100 -6.18 -19.71 4.57
N VAL A 101 -6.18 -19.05 3.41
CA VAL A 101 -6.43 -19.69 2.10
C VAL A 101 -5.32 -20.68 1.79
N THR A 102 -4.05 -20.28 1.95
CA THR A 102 -2.89 -21.14 1.67
C THR A 102 -2.92 -22.39 2.55
N ALA A 103 -3.11 -22.25 3.86
CA ALA A 103 -3.19 -23.37 4.79
C ALA A 103 -4.37 -24.31 4.48
N SER A 104 -5.50 -23.78 3.99
CA SER A 104 -6.68 -24.58 3.62
C SER A 104 -6.44 -25.39 2.35
N GLU A 105 -5.72 -24.84 1.39
CA GLU A 105 -5.34 -25.53 0.15
C GLU A 105 -4.27 -26.60 0.40
N GLU A 106 -3.30 -26.36 1.31
CA GLU A 106 -2.30 -27.37 1.71
C GLU A 106 -2.91 -28.55 2.48
N ALA A 107 -4.04 -28.34 3.17
CA ALA A 107 -4.74 -29.37 3.92
C ALA A 107 -5.68 -30.24 3.07
N ARG A 108 -5.86 -29.92 1.78
CA ARG A 108 -6.73 -30.65 0.84
C ARG A 108 -6.00 -31.76 0.11
#